data_AF-A0A831X3V5-F1
#
_entry.id   AF-A0A831X3V5-F1
#
_cell.length_a   1.000
_cell.length_b   1.000
_cell.length_c   1.000
_cell.angle_alpha   90.00
_cell.angle_beta   90.00
_cell.angle_gamma   90.00
#
_symmetry.space_group_name_H-M   'P 1'
#
loop_
_entity.id
_entity.type
_entity.pdbx_description
1 polymer ?
#
loop_
_entity_poly.entity_id
_entity_poly.type
_entity_poly.pdbx_seq_one_letter_code
_entity_poly.pdbx_strand_id
1 'polypeptide(L)'
;MDYLIKLAFALLLFILTWLSQEQHQEWAVERNLLKSANNFAAHDAVQLVHQESVAEGRLLIDDEAAYETFIADLCANLGLDGSLQPLPGSRLRQEVKVVWFEVIDERTVTFPYFYQHPTYRIAKYLRGPAVIAVIETSHPVLIRGFLEQPPIRVPAIQEFAFIS
;
A
#
# COMPACT_ATOMS: atom_id res chain seq x y z
N MET A 1 -9.59 15.88 -49.80
CA MET A 1 -8.83 14.75 -49.21
C MET A 1 -8.11 15.19 -47.93
N ASP A 2 -7.40 16.32 -47.94
CA ASP A 2 -6.65 16.82 -46.76
C ASP A 2 -7.49 17.05 -45.50
N TYR A 3 -8.72 17.58 -45.63
CA TYR A 3 -9.59 17.80 -44.46
C TYR A 3 -10.09 16.50 -43.82
N LEU A 4 -10.29 15.44 -44.61
CA LEU A 4 -10.69 14.13 -44.10
C LEU A 4 -9.54 13.48 -43.32
N ILE A 5 -8.31 13.57 -43.82
CA ILE A 5 -7.12 13.04 -43.14
C ILE A 5 -6.87 13.81 -41.83
N LYS A 6 -6.97 15.15 -41.86
CA LYS A 6 -6.83 15.98 -40.65
C LYS A 6 -7.90 15.65 -39.60
N LEU A 7 -9.15 15.44 -40.02
CA LEU A 7 -10.24 15.08 -39.12
C LEU A 7 -10.05 13.68 -38.53
N ALA A 8 -9.67 12.69 -39.35
CA ALA A 8 -9.36 11.34 -38.89
C ALA A 8 -8.19 11.35 -37.89
N PHE A 9 -7.15 12.12 -38.16
CA PHE A 9 -6.01 12.26 -37.25
C PHE A 9 -6.38 12.93 -35.93
N ALA A 10 -7.18 14.01 -35.97
CA ALA A 10 -7.67 14.67 -34.76
C ALA A 10 -8.55 13.73 -33.91
N LEU A 11 -9.43 12.96 -34.56
CA LEU A 11 -10.29 11.99 -33.89
C LEU A 11 -9.48 10.83 -33.29
N LEU A 12 -8.43 10.36 -33.98
CA LEU A 12 -7.51 9.36 -33.45
C LEU A 12 -6.79 9.87 -32.21
N LEU A 13 -6.22 11.07 -32.25
CA LEU A 13 -5.56 11.67 -31.08
C LEU A 13 -6.52 11.83 -29.91
N PHE A 14 -7.76 12.28 -30.18
CA PHE A 14 -8.79 12.37 -29.15
C PHE A 14 -9.04 11.03 -28.46
N ILE A 15 -9.28 9.96 -29.23
CA ILE A 15 -9.51 8.61 -28.69
C ILE A 15 -8.30 8.12 -27.88
N LEU A 16 -7.08 8.32 -28.38
CA LEU A 16 -5.86 7.91 -27.67
C LEU A 16 -5.70 8.66 -26.34
N THR A 17 -5.93 9.97 -26.33
CA THR A 17 -5.87 10.77 -25.09
C THR A 17 -6.96 10.39 -24.10
N TRP A 18 -8.18 10.13 -24.58
CA TRP A 18 -9.30 9.69 -23.76
C TRP A 18 -9.01 8.35 -23.08
N LEU A 19 -8.56 7.35 -23.85
CA LEU A 19 -8.19 6.03 -23.31
C LEU A 19 -7.04 6.12 -22.30
N SER A 20 -6.05 6.96 -22.57
CA SER A 20 -4.95 7.21 -21.62
C SER A 20 -5.46 7.82 -20.31
N GLN A 21 -6.43 8.74 -20.39
CA GLN A 21 -7.01 9.40 -19.22
C GLN A 21 -7.80 8.41 -18.35
N GLU A 22 -8.65 7.57 -18.95
CA GLU A 22 -9.39 6.53 -18.23
C GLU A 22 -8.44 5.56 -17.50
N GLN A 23 -7.37 5.10 -18.17
CA GLN A 23 -6.38 4.23 -17.53
C GLN A 23 -5.68 4.92 -16.34
N HIS A 24 -5.34 6.20 -16.45
CA HIS A 24 -4.76 6.96 -15.34
C HIS A 24 -5.73 7.12 -14.16
N GLN A 25 -7.02 7.28 -14.42
CA GLN A 25 -8.03 7.37 -13.38
C GLN A 25 -8.21 6.04 -12.65
N GLU A 26 -8.32 4.92 -13.37
CA GLU A 26 -8.38 3.58 -12.76
C GLU A 26 -7.16 3.31 -11.87
N TRP A 27 -5.96 3.58 -12.39
CA TRP A 27 -4.72 3.45 -11.61
C TRP A 27 -4.72 4.31 -10.34
N ALA A 28 -5.18 5.56 -10.42
CA ALA A 28 -5.22 6.46 -9.28
C ALA A 28 -6.21 5.97 -8.21
N VAL A 29 -7.37 5.44 -8.62
CA VAL A 29 -8.37 4.87 -7.71
C VAL A 29 -7.82 3.64 -7.00
N GLU A 30 -7.25 2.68 -7.74
CA GLU A 30 -6.66 1.47 -7.15
C GLU A 30 -5.51 1.81 -6.19
N ARG A 31 -4.60 2.69 -6.60
CA ARG A 31 -3.48 3.13 -5.75
C ARG A 31 -3.96 3.79 -4.46
N ASN A 32 -4.99 4.62 -4.52
CA ASN A 32 -5.54 5.28 -3.33
C ASN A 32 -6.24 4.28 -2.39
N LEU A 33 -6.96 3.31 -2.95
CA LEU A 33 -7.59 2.23 -2.19
C LEU A 33 -6.54 1.39 -1.45
N LEU A 34 -5.47 0.96 -2.15
CA LEU A 34 -4.34 0.25 -1.55
C LEU A 34 -3.66 1.08 -0.47
N LYS A 35 -3.44 2.38 -0.71
CA LYS A 35 -2.82 3.28 0.27
C LYS A 35 -3.63 3.38 1.55
N SER A 36 -4.94 3.60 1.42
CA SER A 36 -5.81 3.72 2.58
C SER A 36 -5.85 2.41 3.36
N ALA A 37 -6.07 1.27 2.69
CA ALA A 37 -6.11 -0.03 3.34
C ALA A 37 -4.78 -0.38 4.04
N ASN A 38 -3.64 -0.16 3.38
CA ASN A 38 -2.32 -0.40 4.00
C ASN A 38 -2.09 0.50 5.22
N ASN A 39 -2.50 1.77 5.13
CA ASN A 39 -2.36 2.70 6.25
C ASN A 39 -3.23 2.32 7.45
N PHE A 40 -4.46 1.83 7.22
CA PHE A 40 -5.34 1.35 8.28
C PHE A 40 -4.80 0.06 8.90
N ALA A 41 -4.46 -0.94 8.09
CA ALA A 41 -3.90 -2.20 8.58
C ALA A 41 -2.60 -1.99 9.38
N ALA A 42 -1.70 -1.13 8.91
CA ALA A 42 -0.47 -0.81 9.65
C ALA A 42 -0.76 -0.04 10.96
N HIS A 43 -1.84 0.74 10.98
CA HIS A 43 -2.23 1.49 12.17
C HIS A 43 -2.81 0.57 13.23
N ASP A 44 -3.64 -0.39 12.84
CA ASP A 44 -4.24 -1.33 13.77
C ASP A 44 -3.18 -2.33 14.27
N ALA A 45 -2.23 -2.73 13.41
CA ALA A 45 -1.08 -3.55 13.79
C ALA A 45 -0.16 -2.87 14.83
N VAL A 46 0.12 -1.56 14.71
CA VAL A 46 1.00 -0.89 15.68
C VAL A 46 0.38 -0.82 17.08
N GLN A 47 -0.94 -0.93 17.20
CA GLN A 47 -1.65 -0.90 18.49
C GLN A 47 -1.51 -2.19 19.30
N LEU A 48 -1.03 -3.28 18.68
CA LEU A 48 -0.91 -4.58 19.33
C LEU A 48 0.36 -4.66 20.17
N VAL A 49 0.33 -3.94 21.29
CA VAL A 49 1.42 -3.93 22.28
C VAL A 49 1.18 -4.95 23.40
N HIS A 50 2.26 -5.54 23.91
CA HIS A 50 2.19 -6.40 25.08
C HIS A 50 1.79 -5.60 26.31
N GLN A 51 0.63 -5.91 26.90
CA GLN A 51 0.10 -5.17 28.05
C GLN A 51 1.05 -5.20 29.26
N GLU A 52 1.80 -6.30 29.43
CA GLU A 52 2.84 -6.43 30.45
C GLU A 52 3.99 -5.44 30.23
N SER A 53 4.42 -5.23 28.99
CA SER A 53 5.50 -4.28 28.70
C SER A 53 5.06 -2.85 28.99
N VAL A 54 3.81 -2.51 28.67
CA VAL A 54 3.23 -1.19 28.93
C VAL A 54 3.26 -0.88 30.44
N ALA A 55 2.96 -1.87 31.29
CA ALA A 55 3.03 -1.71 32.74
C ALA A 55 4.47 -1.48 33.25
N GLU A 56 5.47 -1.99 32.55
CA GLU A 56 6.89 -1.73 32.81
C GLU A 56 7.43 -0.45 32.17
N GLY A 57 6.57 0.34 31.51
CA GLY A 57 6.97 1.56 30.80
C GLY A 57 7.72 1.31 29.49
N ARG A 58 7.58 0.12 28.91
CA ARG A 58 8.17 -0.26 27.62
C ARG A 58 7.09 -0.54 26.58
N LEU A 59 7.28 -0.05 25.37
CA LEU A 59 6.33 -0.28 24.28
C LEU A 59 6.86 -1.34 23.33
N LEU A 60 6.46 -2.59 23.59
CA LEU A 60 6.83 -3.74 22.77
C LEU A 60 5.61 -4.20 21.99
N ILE A 61 5.73 -4.20 20.67
CA ILE A 61 4.68 -4.67 19.77
C ILE A 61 4.78 -6.20 19.68
N ASP A 62 3.65 -6.89 19.68
CA ASP A 62 3.57 -8.32 19.44
C ASP A 62 3.67 -8.56 17.93
N ASP A 63 4.83 -9.03 17.46
CA ASP A 63 5.12 -9.18 16.03
C ASP A 63 4.13 -10.13 15.33
N GLU A 64 3.73 -11.22 16.00
CA GLU A 64 2.84 -12.23 15.44
C GLU A 64 1.41 -11.69 15.37
N ALA A 65 0.90 -11.14 16.48
CA ALA A 65 -0.42 -10.55 16.51
C ALA A 65 -0.52 -9.34 15.55
N ALA A 66 0.51 -8.50 15.49
CA ALA A 66 0.60 -7.37 14.56
C ALA A 66 0.48 -7.82 13.10
N TYR A 67 1.19 -8.89 12.72
CA TYR A 67 1.11 -9.41 11.36
C TYR A 67 -0.25 -10.05 11.05
N GLU A 68 -0.80 -10.84 11.96
CA GLU A 68 -2.12 -11.46 11.78
C GLU A 68 -3.23 -10.41 11.62
N THR A 69 -3.25 -9.39 12.49
CA THR A 69 -4.21 -8.28 12.39
C THR A 69 -3.97 -7.45 11.13
N PHE A 70 -2.71 -7.18 10.76
CA PHE A 70 -2.40 -6.51 9.51
C PHE A 70 -3.01 -7.24 8.29
N ILE A 71 -2.85 -8.57 8.21
CA ILE A 71 -3.42 -9.36 7.13
C ILE A 71 -4.95 -9.36 7.20
N ALA A 72 -5.54 -9.53 8.37
CA ALA A 72 -6.99 -9.54 8.56
C ALA A 72 -7.63 -8.21 8.11
N ASP A 73 -7.07 -7.07 8.51
CA ASP A 73 -7.56 -5.75 8.16
C ASP A 73 -7.34 -5.44 6.67
N LEU A 74 -6.21 -5.90 6.10
CA LEU A 74 -5.97 -5.78 4.68
C LEU A 74 -7.03 -6.56 3.87
N CYS A 75 -7.33 -7.80 4.26
CA CYS A 75 -8.36 -8.62 3.64
C CYS A 75 -9.74 -8.00 3.76
N ALA A 76 -10.10 -7.49 4.95
CA ALA A 76 -11.39 -6.85 5.19
C ALA A 76 -11.57 -5.58 4.36
N ASN A 77 -10.55 -4.71 4.31
CA ASN A 77 -10.62 -3.43 3.62
C ASN A 77 -10.55 -3.53 2.09
N LEU A 78 -9.87 -4.54 1.56
CA LEU A 78 -9.69 -4.75 0.13
C LEU A 78 -10.63 -5.82 -0.45
N GLY A 79 -11.40 -6.50 0.40
CA GLY A 79 -12.25 -7.63 -0.01
C GLY A 79 -11.42 -8.77 -0.58
N LEU A 80 -10.41 -9.21 0.16
CA LEU A 80 -9.54 -10.33 -0.23
C LEU A 80 -9.88 -11.58 0.56
N ASP A 81 -9.48 -12.74 0.04
CA ASP A 81 -9.48 -14.00 0.76
C ASP A 81 -8.22 -14.14 1.63
N GLY A 82 -8.12 -15.25 2.37
CA GLY A 82 -6.96 -15.55 3.23
C GLY A 82 -5.63 -15.75 2.48
N SER A 83 -5.67 -15.84 1.15
CA SER A 83 -4.51 -15.91 0.25
C SER A 83 -4.21 -14.57 -0.44
N LEU A 84 -4.83 -13.48 0.02
CA LEU A 84 -4.72 -12.13 -0.55
C LEU A 84 -5.18 -12.02 -2.02
N GLN A 85 -6.04 -12.93 -2.44
CA GLN A 85 -6.70 -12.85 -3.74
C GLN A 85 -8.02 -12.07 -3.62
N PRO A 86 -8.34 -11.19 -4.58
CA PRO A 86 -9.60 -10.46 -4.56
C PRO A 86 -10.80 -11.40 -4.63
N LEU A 87 -11.75 -11.23 -3.70
CA LEU A 87 -13.03 -11.93 -3.72
C LEU A 87 -13.92 -11.42 -4.87
N PRO A 88 -14.90 -12.23 -5.33
CA PRO A 88 -15.93 -11.75 -6.25
C PRO A 88 -16.63 -10.50 -5.69
N GLY A 89 -16.57 -9.40 -6.43
CA GLY A 89 -17.13 -8.10 -6.00
C GLY A 89 -16.11 -7.14 -5.37
N SER A 90 -14.86 -7.56 -5.17
CA SER A 90 -13.77 -6.63 -4.85
C SER A 90 -13.56 -5.62 -5.99
N ARG A 91 -13.09 -4.43 -5.61
CA ARG A 91 -12.67 -3.40 -6.57
C ARG A 91 -11.33 -3.73 -7.22
N LEU A 92 -10.55 -4.62 -6.62
CA LEU A 92 -9.27 -5.07 -7.15
C LEU A 92 -9.48 -6.25 -8.10
N ARG A 93 -8.68 -6.28 -9.17
CA ARG A 93 -8.69 -7.36 -10.17
C ARG A 93 -7.49 -8.29 -10.06
N GLN A 94 -6.50 -7.93 -9.27
CA GLN A 94 -5.20 -8.57 -9.20
C GLN A 94 -4.87 -8.88 -7.75
N GLU A 95 -4.08 -9.94 -7.53
CA GLU A 95 -3.59 -10.31 -6.20
C GLU A 95 -2.83 -9.17 -5.53
N VAL A 96 -2.95 -9.11 -4.20
CA VAL A 96 -2.16 -8.19 -3.38
C VAL A 96 -1.07 -8.99 -2.70
N LYS A 97 0.15 -8.47 -2.68
CA LYS A 97 1.30 -9.09 -2.01
C LYS A 97 1.82 -8.17 -0.94
N VAL A 98 2.13 -8.73 0.22
CA VAL A 98 2.93 -8.05 1.24
C VAL A 98 4.39 -8.33 0.92
N VAL A 99 5.12 -7.31 0.45
CA VAL A 99 6.53 -7.44 0.04
C VAL A 99 7.50 -7.00 1.13
N TRP A 100 7.00 -6.29 2.13
CA TRP A 100 7.75 -5.93 3.31
C TRP A 100 6.78 -5.74 4.48
N PHE A 101 7.11 -6.33 5.62
CA PHE A 101 6.46 -6.05 6.89
C PHE A 101 7.54 -6.10 7.97
N GLU A 102 7.65 -5.03 8.74
CA GLU A 102 8.69 -4.88 9.75
C GLU A 102 8.11 -4.11 10.95
N VAL A 103 8.35 -4.66 12.12
CA VAL A 103 8.05 -4.04 13.41
C VAL A 103 9.35 -3.48 13.96
N ILE A 104 9.34 -2.20 14.33
CA ILE A 104 10.47 -1.51 14.94
C ILE A 104 10.02 -1.04 16.31
N ASP A 105 10.77 -1.36 17.35
CA ASP A 105 10.40 -1.06 18.72
C ASP A 105 11.63 -0.91 19.63
N GLU A 106 11.39 -0.83 20.93
CA GLU A 106 12.44 -0.63 21.92
C GLU A 106 13.35 -1.86 22.15
N ARG A 107 12.99 -3.05 21.63
CA ARG A 107 13.88 -4.23 21.63
C ARG A 107 14.99 -4.07 20.61
N THR A 108 14.66 -3.47 19.48
CA THR A 108 15.51 -3.43 18.28
C THR A 108 16.32 -2.15 18.18
N VAL A 109 15.73 -1.01 18.53
CA VAL A 109 16.37 0.31 18.37
C VAL A 109 16.10 1.24 19.56
N THR A 110 16.91 2.29 19.66
CA THR A 110 16.64 3.40 20.58
C THR A 110 16.07 4.57 19.79
N PHE A 111 14.95 5.14 20.26
CA PHE A 111 14.31 6.28 19.63
C PHE A 111 14.88 7.61 20.14
N PRO A 112 14.96 8.65 19.28
CA PRO A 112 14.54 8.67 17.87
C PRO A 112 15.49 7.90 16.95
N TYR A 113 14.93 7.18 15.98
CA TYR A 113 15.66 6.32 15.05
C TYR A 113 15.44 6.74 13.60
N PHE A 114 16.49 6.83 12.79
CA PHE A 114 16.37 7.11 11.36
C PHE A 114 16.20 5.80 10.59
N TYR A 115 14.98 5.52 10.16
CA TYR A 115 14.67 4.36 9.34
C TYR A 115 14.88 4.67 7.86
N GLN A 116 15.59 3.78 7.16
CA GLN A 116 15.80 3.86 5.72
C GLN A 116 15.68 2.49 5.07
N HIS A 117 14.90 2.41 3.99
CA HIS A 117 14.81 1.23 3.14
C HIS A 117 15.05 1.60 1.67
N PRO A 118 16.26 1.37 1.11
CA PRO A 118 16.63 1.79 -0.24
C PRO A 118 15.72 1.23 -1.35
N THR A 119 15.35 -0.06 -1.28
CA THR A 119 14.53 -0.74 -2.30
C THR A 119 13.15 -0.10 -2.47
N TYR A 120 12.52 0.33 -1.37
CA TYR A 120 11.19 0.94 -1.37
C TYR A 120 11.24 2.47 -1.25
N ARG A 121 12.45 3.06 -1.27
CA ARG A 121 12.70 4.50 -1.16
C ARG A 121 12.04 5.14 0.06
N ILE A 122 12.06 4.41 1.18
CA ILE A 122 11.53 4.88 2.45
C ILE A 122 12.67 5.54 3.23
N ALA A 123 12.43 6.74 3.76
CA ALA A 123 13.31 7.41 4.71
C ALA A 123 12.46 8.24 5.68
N LYS A 124 12.48 7.92 6.98
CA LYS A 124 11.71 8.63 8.01
C LYS A 124 12.42 8.56 9.36
N TYR A 125 12.36 9.64 10.13
CA TYR A 125 12.70 9.60 11.56
C TYR A 125 11.50 9.08 12.35
N LEU A 126 11.69 7.98 13.05
CA LEU A 126 10.74 7.38 13.97
C LEU A 126 11.00 7.91 15.38
N ARG A 127 9.94 8.35 16.07
CA ARG A 127 10.00 8.87 17.44
C ARG A 127 9.62 7.84 18.50
N GLY A 128 9.03 6.74 18.09
CA GLY A 128 8.65 5.61 18.93
C GLY A 128 8.43 4.36 18.09
N PRO A 129 7.94 3.27 18.72
CA PRO A 129 7.66 2.02 18.03
C PRO A 129 6.77 2.22 16.81
N ALA A 130 7.02 1.46 15.75
CA ALA A 130 6.37 1.63 14.47
C ALA A 130 6.22 0.31 13.72
N VAL A 131 5.18 0.24 12.90
CA VAL A 131 5.00 -0.80 11.89
C VAL A 131 5.23 -0.20 10.51
N ILE A 132 6.10 -0.84 9.73
CA ILE A 132 6.39 -0.50 8.34
C ILE A 132 5.87 -1.65 7.47
N ALA A 133 4.97 -1.32 6.55
CA ALA A 133 4.42 -2.30 5.63
C ALA A 133 4.45 -1.79 4.18
N VAL A 134 4.86 -2.64 3.25
CA VAL A 134 4.82 -2.34 1.81
C VAL A 134 4.01 -3.44 1.15
N ILE A 135 2.93 -3.02 0.48
CA ILE A 135 2.13 -3.91 -0.35
C ILE A 135 2.32 -3.58 -1.83
N GLU A 136 2.15 -4.58 -2.67
CA GLU A 136 2.15 -4.41 -4.11
C GLU A 136 1.01 -5.16 -4.81
N THR A 137 0.57 -4.62 -5.94
CA THR A 137 -0.32 -5.31 -6.88
C THR A 137 0.09 -5.01 -8.31
N SER A 138 -0.36 -5.85 -9.25
CA SER A 138 -0.11 -5.67 -10.67
C SER A 138 -0.82 -4.41 -11.21
N HIS A 139 -0.20 -3.75 -12.19
CA HIS A 139 -0.78 -2.57 -12.81
C HIS A 139 -2.03 -2.92 -13.66
N PRO A 140 -3.14 -2.15 -13.59
CA PRO A 140 -4.30 -2.37 -14.43
C PRO A 140 -3.99 -1.95 -15.88
N VAL A 141 -3.94 -2.92 -16.80
CA VAL A 141 -3.61 -2.65 -18.20
C VAL A 141 -4.88 -2.68 -19.05
N LEU A 142 -5.32 -1.51 -19.54
CA LEU A 142 -6.40 -1.39 -20.53
C LEU A 142 -5.90 -1.61 -21.96
N ILE A 143 -4.71 -1.10 -22.29
CA ILE A 143 -4.05 -1.29 -23.58
C ILE A 143 -2.77 -2.09 -23.35
N ARG A 144 -2.72 -3.34 -23.84
CA ARG A 144 -1.48 -4.14 -23.85
C ARG A 144 -0.48 -3.52 -24.82
N GLY A 145 0.27 -2.52 -24.36
CA GLY A 145 1.45 -1.98 -25.02
C GLY A 145 2.72 -2.73 -24.58
N PHE A 146 3.76 -2.65 -25.40
CA PHE A 146 5.03 -3.39 -25.32
C PHE A 146 5.88 -3.24 -24.04
N LEU A 147 5.44 -2.49 -23.04
CA LEU A 147 6.20 -2.24 -21.81
C LEU A 147 5.41 -2.72 -20.60
N GLU A 148 5.93 -3.74 -19.92
CA GLU A 148 5.44 -4.14 -18.60
C GLU A 148 5.51 -2.93 -17.67
N GLN A 149 4.36 -2.47 -17.19
CA GLN A 149 4.32 -1.39 -16.23
C GLN A 149 4.72 -1.93 -14.85
N PRO A 150 5.53 -1.19 -14.06
CA PRO A 150 5.93 -1.65 -12.75
C PRO A 150 4.69 -1.82 -11.85
N PRO A 151 4.73 -2.79 -10.91
CA PRO A 151 3.63 -3.00 -9.98
C PRO A 151 3.36 -1.73 -9.17
N ILE A 152 2.09 -1.55 -8.80
CA ILE A 152 1.69 -0.49 -7.89
C ILE A 152 2.19 -0.86 -6.50
N ARG A 153 3.22 -0.15 -6.02
CA ARG A 153 3.77 -0.32 -4.68
C ARG A 153 3.32 0.81 -3.78
N VAL A 154 2.83 0.46 -2.59
CA VAL A 154 2.38 1.46 -1.63
C VAL A 154 2.97 1.18 -0.25
N PRO A 155 3.87 2.04 0.24
CA PRO A 155 4.39 1.94 1.60
C PRO A 155 3.44 2.60 2.61
N ALA A 156 3.37 2.03 3.81
CA ALA A 156 2.74 2.57 4.99
C ALA A 156 3.74 2.53 6.16
N ILE A 157 3.76 3.59 6.96
CA ILE A 157 4.61 3.71 8.15
C ILE A 157 3.74 4.32 9.24
N GLN A 158 3.40 3.52 10.24
CA GLN A 158 2.59 3.96 11.36
C GLN A 158 3.40 3.87 12.64
N GLU A 159 3.48 4.99 13.35
CA GLU A 159 4.14 5.08 14.66
C GLU A 159 3.06 4.96 15.74
N PHE A 160 3.41 4.35 16.85
CA PHE A 160 2.57 4.32 18.04
C PHE A 160 2.38 5.76 18.54
N ALA A 161 1.17 6.29 18.37
CA ALA A 161 0.84 7.62 18.86
C ALA A 161 0.53 7.55 20.35
N PHE A 162 1.31 8.24 21.18
CA PHE A 162 0.89 8.55 22.53
C PHE A 162 -0.37 9.41 22.44
N ILE A 163 -1.49 8.91 22.96
CA ILE A 163 -2.62 9.78 23.31
C ILE A 163 -2.13 10.61 24.50
N SER A 164 -1.61 11.80 24.23
CA SER A 164 -1.29 12.80 25.24
C SER A 164 -2.55 13.50 25.74
#